data_AF-A0A969S0M9-F1
#
_entry.id   AF-A0A969S0M9-F1
#
_cell.length_a   1.000
_cell.length_b   1.000
_cell.length_c   1.000
_cell.angle_alpha   90.00
_cell.angle_beta   90.00
_cell.angle_gamma   90.00
#
_symmetry.space_group_name_H-M   'P 1'
#
loop_
_entity.id
_entity.type
_entity.pdbx_description
1 polymer ?
#
loop_
_entity_poly.entity_id
_entity_poly.type
_entity_poly.pdbx_seq_one_letter_code
_entity_poly.pdbx_strand_id
1 'polypeptide(L)' 'MSTQPQSERIIIFDTTLRDGEQSPGATLNVDEKLTIARQLARLGVDIIEAGFP' A
#
# COMPACT_ATOMS: atom_id res chain seq x y z
N MET A 1 -24.45 32.38 1.50
CA MET A 1 -23.20 31.69 1.82
C MET A 1 -23.23 30.36 1.10
N SER A 2 -22.39 30.19 0.08
CA SER A 2 -22.35 28.98 -0.74
C SER A 2 -21.44 27.97 -0.05
N THR A 3 -22.00 26.89 0.50
CA THR A 3 -21.23 25.76 1.02
C THR A 3 -20.65 25.00 -0.17
N GLN A 4 -19.39 25.28 -0.50
CA GLN A 4 -18.63 24.40 -1.38
C GLN A 4 -18.44 23.07 -0.65
N PRO A 5 -18.69 21.91 -1.27
CA PRO A 5 -18.36 20.64 -0.66
C PRO A 5 -16.85 20.61 -0.43
N GLN A 6 -16.45 20.44 0.83
CA GLN A 6 -15.06 20.15 1.19
C GLN A 6 -14.69 18.85 0.46
N SER A 7 -13.66 18.87 -0.40
CA SER A 7 -13.25 17.64 -1.08
C SER A 7 -12.83 16.61 -0.03
N GLU A 8 -13.58 15.52 0.09
CA GLU A 8 -13.22 14.41 0.96
C GLU A 8 -11.93 13.77 0.41
N ARG A 9 -10.87 13.76 1.22
CA ARG A 9 -9.61 13.10 0.84
C ARG A 9 -9.83 11.59 0.85
N ILE A 10 -9.58 10.93 -0.27
CA ILE A 10 -9.50 9.47 -0.36
C ILE A 10 -8.17 9.02 0.23
N ILE A 11 -8.21 7.99 1.08
CA ILE A 11 -7.03 7.34 1.65
C ILE A 11 -6.85 5.99 0.97
N ILE A 12 -5.64 5.74 0.46
CA ILE A 12 -5.26 4.47 -0.17
C ILE A 12 -4.49 3.63 0.86
N PHE A 13 -5.11 2.53 1.27
CA PHE A 13 -4.52 1.49 2.11
C PHE A 13 -4.15 0.30 1.22
N ASP A 14 -2.85 0.03 1.08
CA ASP A 14 -2.33 -1.03 0.22
C ASP A 14 -1.92 -2.26 1.04
N THR A 15 -2.41 -3.46 0.66
CA THR A 15 -2.14 -4.73 1.34
C THR A 15 -1.19 -5.66 0.58
N THR A 16 -0.51 -5.16 -0.47
CA THR A 16 0.32 -5.97 -1.36
C THR A 16 1.39 -6.77 -0.60
N LEU A 17 2.05 -6.18 0.40
CA LEU A 17 3.12 -6.85 1.13
C LEU A 17 2.62 -7.89 2.15
N ARG A 18 1.34 -7.86 2.55
CA ARG A 18 0.75 -8.82 3.48
C ARG A 18 -0.08 -9.87 2.76
N ASP A 19 -1.15 -9.44 2.09
CA ASP A 19 -2.09 -10.34 1.41
C ASP A 19 -1.46 -10.94 0.15
N GLY A 20 -0.65 -10.15 -0.55
CA GLY A 20 0.11 -10.62 -1.71
C GLY A 20 1.06 -11.75 -1.33
N GLU A 21 1.80 -11.61 -0.21
CA GLU A 21 2.70 -12.66 0.27
C GLU A 21 1.98 -13.94 0.71
N GLN A 22 0.74 -13.83 1.19
CA GLN A 22 -0.08 -14.99 1.57
C GLN A 22 -0.68 -15.75 0.37
N SER A 23 -0.57 -15.19 -0.84
CA SER A 23 -1.06 -15.85 -2.05
C SER A 23 -0.18 -17.07 -2.42
N PRO A 24 -0.76 -18.19 -2.88
CA PRO A 24 0.01 -19.37 -3.25
C PRO A 24 1.07 -19.07 -4.30
N GLY A 25 2.33 -19.36 -3.98
CA GLY A 25 3.47 -19.15 -4.88
C GLY A 25 4.00 -17.72 -4.93
N ALA A 26 3.48 -16.80 -4.10
CA ALA A 26 3.90 -15.40 -4.04
C ALA A 26 4.79 -15.11 -2.81
N THR A 27 5.80 -15.94 -2.57
CA THR A 27 6.76 -15.69 -1.48
C THR A 27 7.68 -14.54 -1.84
N LEU A 28 7.84 -13.57 -0.94
CA LEU A 28 8.71 -12.41 -1.14
C LEU A 28 9.87 -12.45 -0.14
N ASN A 29 11.09 -12.29 -0.63
CA ASN A 29 12.22 -12.04 0.25
C ASN A 29 12.28 -10.57 0.72
N VAL A 30 13.16 -10.26 1.67
CA VAL A 30 13.28 -8.92 2.26
C VAL A 30 13.59 -7.84 1.22
N ASP A 31 14.46 -8.13 0.24
CA ASP A 31 14.85 -7.16 -0.78
C ASP A 31 13.71 -6.90 -1.78
N GLU A 32 12.93 -7.92 -2.11
CA GLU A 32 11.72 -7.81 -2.92
C GLU A 32 10.65 -6.98 -2.20
N LYS A 33 10.42 -7.24 -0.90
CA LYS A 33 9.53 -6.45 -0.05
C LYS A 33 9.93 -4.98 -0.04
N LEU A 34 11.21 -4.68 0.18
CA LEU A 34 11.73 -3.31 0.16
C LEU A 34 11.59 -2.65 -1.22
N THR A 35 11.77 -3.42 -2.29
CA THR A 35 11.61 -2.90 -3.65
C THR A 35 10.17 -2.51 -3.95
N ILE A 36 9.21 -3.39 -3.61
CA ILE A 36 7.77 -3.13 -3.76
C ILE A 36 7.34 -1.95 -2.88
N ALA A 37 7.75 -1.92 -1.61
CA ALA A 37 7.43 -0.83 -0.68
C ALA A 37 7.84 0.54 -1.23
N ARG A 38 9.03 0.64 -1.83
CA ARG A 38 9.50 1.88 -2.46
C ARG A 38 8.67 2.27 -3.68
N GLN A 39 8.18 1.32 -4.47
CA GLN A 39 7.30 1.63 -5.61
C GLN A 39 5.91 2.09 -5.13
N LEU A 40 5.34 1.43 -4.13
CA LEU A 40 4.07 1.83 -3.53
C LEU A 40 4.17 3.25 -2.94
N ALA A 41 5.24 3.55 -2.22
CA ALA A 41 5.50 4.90 -1.71
C ALA A 41 5.62 5.95 -2.83
N ARG A 42 6.27 5.60 -3.95
CA ARG A 42 6.36 6.49 -5.14
C ARG A 42 5.01 6.69 -5.84
N LEU A 43 4.12 5.70 -5.80
CA LEU A 43 2.76 5.80 -6.31
C LEU A 43 1.88 6.72 -5.46
N GLY A 44 2.31 7.03 -4.23
CA GLY A 44 1.61 7.93 -3.32
C GLY A 44 0.50 7.25 -2.52
N VAL A 45 0.61 5.93 -2.26
CA VAL A 45 -0.29 5.27 -1.30
C VAL A 45 -0.08 5.87 0.09
N ASP A 46 -1.16 6.03 0.84
CA ASP A 46 -1.12 6.65 2.17
C ASP A 46 -0.60 5.68 3.23
N ILE A 47 -0.94 4.39 3.10
CA ILE A 47 -0.60 3.35 4.06
C ILE A 47 -0.19 2.07 3.31
N ILE A 48 0.91 1.47 3.73
CA ILE A 48 1.39 0.17 3.24
C ILE A 48 1.34 -0.81 4.41
N GLU A 49 0.55 -1.89 4.29
CA GLU A 49 0.50 -2.95 5.29
C GLU A 49 1.67 -3.92 5.11
N ALA A 50 2.55 -4.01 6.10
CA ALA A 50 3.67 -4.95 6.08
C ALA A 50 3.20 -6.40 6.32
N GLY A 51 3.83 -7.34 5.61
CA GLY A 51 3.67 -8.79 5.79
C GLY A 51 4.47 -9.36 6.97
N PHE A 52 4.74 -10.67 6.93
CA PHE A 52 5.47 -11.34 7.99
C PHE A 52 6.98 -11.01 7.97
N PRO A 53 7.69 -11.12 9.11
CA PRO A 53 9.15 -10.94 9.19
C PRO A 53 9.95 -11.86 8.27
#